data_AF-A0AAP7NAM5-F1
#
_entry.id   AF-A0AAP7NAM5-F1
#
_cell.length_a   1.000
_cell.length_b   1.000
_cell.length_c   1.000
_cell.angle_alpha   90.00
_cell.angle_beta   90.00
_cell.angle_gamma   90.00
#
_symmetry.space_group_name_H-M   'P 1'
#
loop_
_entity.id
_entity.type
_entity.pdbx_description
1 polymer ?
#
loop_
_entity_poly.entity_id
_entity_poly.type
_entity_poly.pdbx_seq_one_letter_code
_entity_poly.pdbx_strand_id
1 'polypeptide(L)'
;MYATVESVRLQSEAEQLAGMILQSETAENYRDCYKRLHEDEEARRIIRSFTSIKEQYEDVQRFGKYHPDYREISRKMREMKRELDLNDKVAEFKKAETELQSLLDEISIELGTAVSEHVKVPTGNPYFDGLSSCGGGCGSGGGCGCKVS
;
A
#
# COMPACT_ATOMS: atom_id res chain seq x y z
N MET A 1 3.95 8.30 -30.39
CA MET A 1 4.08 6.94 -29.87
C MET A 1 4.68 6.10 -30.99
N TYR A 2 5.95 5.71 -30.87
CA TYR A 2 6.60 4.87 -31.89
C TYR A 2 6.28 3.41 -31.55
N ALA A 3 5.28 2.85 -32.22
CA ALA A 3 4.97 1.42 -32.10
C ALA A 3 5.93 0.65 -32.99
N THR A 4 7.05 0.17 -32.43
CA THR A 4 7.90 -0.80 -33.11
C THR A 4 7.35 -2.20 -32.91
N VAL A 5 7.68 -3.14 -33.80
CA VAL A 5 7.23 -4.53 -33.69
C VAL A 5 7.70 -5.16 -32.36
N GLU A 6 8.87 -4.76 -31.83
CA GLU A 6 9.33 -5.24 -30.51
C GLU A 6 8.46 -4.72 -29.37
N SER A 7 8.03 -3.45 -29.41
CA SER A 7 7.17 -2.88 -28.37
C SER A 7 5.81 -3.56 -28.28
N VAL A 8 5.23 -3.95 -29.43
CA VAL A 8 3.97 -4.68 -29.49
C VAL A 8 4.13 -6.09 -28.90
N ARG A 9 5.25 -6.77 -29.20
CA ARG A 9 5.55 -8.09 -28.62
C ARG A 9 5.66 -8.04 -27.11
N LEU A 10 6.41 -7.08 -26.56
CA LEU A 10 6.53 -6.91 -25.11
C LEU A 10 5.17 -6.65 -24.44
N GLN A 11 4.32 -5.83 -25.07
CA GLN A 11 2.98 -5.59 -24.55
C GLN A 11 2.13 -6.86 -24.54
N SER A 12 2.17 -7.68 -25.61
CA SER A 12 1.43 -8.94 -25.65
C SER A 12 1.87 -9.93 -24.57
N GLU A 13 3.18 -10.06 -24.32
CA GLU A 13 3.70 -10.91 -23.24
C GLU A 13 3.29 -10.38 -21.86
N ALA A 14 3.33 -9.05 -21.66
CA ALA A 14 2.88 -8.42 -20.42
C ALA A 14 1.37 -8.62 -20.18
N GLU A 15 0.55 -8.54 -21.23
CA GLU A 15 -0.89 -8.83 -21.15
C GLU A 15 -1.16 -10.31 -20.81
N GLN A 16 -0.39 -11.24 -21.38
CA GLN A 16 -0.49 -12.65 -21.05
C GLN A 16 -0.13 -12.91 -19.57
N LEU A 17 0.98 -12.33 -19.10
CA LEU A 17 1.38 -12.41 -17.69
C LEU A 17 0.31 -11.82 -16.76
N ALA A 18 -0.22 -10.64 -17.09
CA ALA A 18 -1.32 -10.04 -16.34
C ALA A 18 -2.56 -10.95 -16.31
N GLY A 19 -2.89 -11.59 -17.44
CA GLY A 19 -3.96 -12.58 -17.52
C GLY A 19 -3.75 -13.77 -16.57
N MET A 20 -2.52 -14.28 -16.47
CA MET A 20 -2.17 -15.35 -15.54
C MET A 20 -2.31 -14.90 -14.08
N ILE A 21 -1.84 -13.70 -13.73
CA ILE A 21 -1.99 -13.13 -12.39
C ILE A 21 -3.48 -12.98 -12.04
N LEU A 22 -4.29 -12.48 -12.96
CA LEU A 22 -5.74 -12.34 -12.78
C LEU A 22 -6.47 -13.67 -12.61
N GLN A 23 -5.90 -14.79 -13.06
CA GLN A 23 -6.45 -16.13 -12.87
C GLN A 23 -5.84 -16.87 -11.66
N SER A 24 -4.91 -16.25 -10.95
CA SER A 24 -4.31 -16.83 -9.75
C SER A 24 -5.30 -16.91 -8.59
N GLU A 25 -5.08 -17.88 -7.71
CA GLU A 25 -5.81 -18.02 -6.45
C GLU A 25 -5.72 -16.75 -5.60
N THR A 26 -4.55 -16.11 -5.55
CA THR A 26 -4.33 -14.86 -4.80
C THR A 26 -5.23 -13.73 -5.31
N ALA A 27 -5.37 -13.58 -6.63
CA ALA A 27 -6.25 -12.57 -7.22
C ALA A 27 -7.74 -12.92 -7.08
N GLU A 28 -8.10 -14.20 -7.09
CA GLU A 28 -9.46 -14.65 -6.76
C GLU A 28 -9.82 -14.36 -5.30
N ASN A 29 -8.96 -14.74 -4.35
CA ASN A 29 -9.13 -14.47 -2.93
C ASN A 29 -9.26 -12.96 -2.65
N TYR A 30 -8.43 -12.13 -3.28
CA TYR A 30 -8.55 -10.67 -3.19
C TYR A 30 -9.93 -10.17 -3.62
N ARG A 31 -10.44 -10.64 -4.78
CA ARG A 31 -11.76 -10.24 -5.30
C ARG A 31 -12.89 -10.69 -4.38
N ASP A 32 -12.79 -11.88 -3.80
CA ASP A 32 -13.80 -12.41 -2.89
C ASP A 32 -13.82 -11.66 -1.55
N CYS A 33 -12.65 -11.40 -0.96
CA CYS A 33 -12.53 -10.55 0.22
C CYS A 33 -13.06 -9.14 -0.04
N TYR A 34 -12.76 -8.56 -1.21
CA TYR A 34 -13.28 -7.25 -1.62
C TYR A 34 -14.82 -7.24 -1.69
N LYS A 35 -15.43 -8.25 -2.32
CA LYS A 35 -16.89 -8.39 -2.37
C LYS A 35 -17.51 -8.49 -0.99
N ARG A 36 -16.97 -9.37 -0.13
CA ARG A 36 -17.45 -9.55 1.26
C ARG A 36 -17.38 -8.24 2.05
N LEU A 37 -16.29 -7.50 1.92
CA LEU A 37 -16.13 -6.19 2.56
C LEU A 37 -17.16 -5.17 2.04
N HIS A 38 -17.49 -5.22 0.75
CA HIS A 38 -18.40 -4.28 0.12
C HIS A 38 -19.89 -4.65 0.31
N GLU A 39 -20.18 -5.91 0.63
CA GLU A 39 -21.52 -6.37 0.99
C GLU A 39 -21.83 -6.11 2.47
N ASP A 40 -20.80 -6.00 3.32
CA ASP A 40 -20.94 -5.73 4.75
C ASP A 40 -21.29 -4.26 5.05
N GLU A 41 -22.48 -4.03 5.59
CA GLU A 41 -22.97 -2.69 5.90
C GLU A 41 -22.20 -2.00 7.03
N GLU A 42 -21.72 -2.78 8.01
CA GLU A 42 -20.97 -2.27 9.15
C GLU A 42 -19.58 -1.81 8.74
N ALA A 43 -18.84 -2.63 8.01
CA ALA A 43 -17.54 -2.29 7.45
C ALA A 43 -17.64 -1.04 6.56
N ARG A 44 -18.67 -0.95 5.71
CA ARG A 44 -18.91 0.27 4.92
C ARG A 44 -19.18 1.50 5.77
N ARG A 45 -19.90 1.37 6.88
CA ARG A 45 -20.14 2.46 7.83
C ARG A 45 -18.83 2.92 8.45
N ILE A 46 -18.03 1.99 8.95
CA ILE A 46 -16.73 2.25 9.60
C ILE A 46 -15.78 2.92 8.60
N ILE A 47 -15.68 2.39 7.37
CA ILE A 47 -14.84 2.94 6.30
C ILE A 47 -15.24 4.37 5.97
N ARG A 48 -16.55 4.66 5.79
CA ARG A 48 -17.03 6.02 5.51
C ARG A 48 -16.68 6.99 6.65
N SER A 49 -16.91 6.59 7.89
CA SER A 49 -16.57 7.40 9.06
C SER A 49 -15.06 7.65 9.16
N PHE A 50 -14.25 6.62 8.90
CA PHE A 50 -12.79 6.72 8.88
C PHE A 50 -12.31 7.67 7.79
N THR A 51 -12.84 7.58 6.57
CA THR A 51 -12.47 8.48 5.46
C THR A 51 -12.78 9.94 5.80
N SER A 52 -13.97 10.22 6.36
CA SER A 52 -14.33 11.59 6.76
C SER A 52 -13.42 12.16 7.85
N ILE A 53 -13.08 11.36 8.86
CA ILE A 53 -12.15 11.79 9.91
C ILE A 53 -10.71 11.91 9.39
N LYS A 54 -10.33 11.08 8.43
CA LYS A 54 -9.02 11.17 7.75
C LYS A 54 -8.89 12.49 6.99
N GLU A 55 -9.90 12.92 6.24
CA GLU A 55 -9.90 14.21 5.55
C GLU A 55 -9.76 15.38 6.55
N GLN A 56 -10.54 15.37 7.64
CA GLN A 56 -10.41 16.37 8.71
C GLN A 56 -9.02 16.35 9.36
N TYR A 57 -8.46 15.16 9.55
CA TYR A 57 -7.13 14.99 10.10
C TYR A 57 -6.05 15.55 9.15
N GLU A 58 -6.15 15.28 7.85
CA GLU A 58 -5.22 15.81 6.84
C GLU A 58 -5.29 17.33 6.78
N ASP A 59 -6.48 17.93 6.81
CA ASP A 59 -6.66 19.38 6.85
C ASP A 59 -6.02 20.00 8.08
N VAL A 60 -6.27 19.44 9.26
CA VAL A 60 -5.72 19.94 10.52
C VAL A 60 -4.22 19.68 10.63
N GLN A 61 -3.72 18.58 10.07
CA GLN A 61 -2.31 18.26 9.99
C GLN A 61 -1.55 19.26 9.09
N ARG A 62 -2.17 19.79 8.03
CA ARG A 62 -1.55 20.81 7.15
C ARG A 62 -1.18 22.08 7.91
N PHE A 63 -1.98 22.48 8.89
CA PHE A 63 -1.69 23.63 9.77
C PHE A 63 -0.76 23.27 10.93
N GLY A 64 -0.60 21.98 11.21
CA GLY A 64 0.31 21.46 12.22
C GLY A 64 -0.24 21.50 13.64
N LYS A 65 0.65 21.27 14.62
CA LYS A 65 0.29 21.01 16.03
C LYS A 65 -0.37 22.18 16.76
N TYR A 66 -0.35 23.38 16.17
CA TYR A 66 -0.94 24.60 16.76
C TYR A 66 -2.42 24.79 16.40
N HIS A 67 -2.98 23.94 15.54
CA HIS A 67 -4.41 23.97 15.26
C HIS A 67 -5.20 23.58 16.52
N PRO A 68 -6.24 24.33 16.90
CA PRO A 68 -6.98 24.11 18.16
C PRO A 68 -7.53 22.68 18.27
N ASP A 69 -8.02 22.14 17.15
CA ASP A 69 -8.65 20.82 17.13
C ASP A 69 -7.66 19.66 16.88
N TYR A 70 -6.36 19.94 16.73
CA TYR A 70 -5.35 18.93 16.39
C TYR A 70 -5.37 17.74 17.34
N ARG A 71 -5.43 17.99 18.64
CA ARG A 71 -5.43 16.92 19.66
C ARG A 71 -6.71 16.09 19.65
N GLU A 72 -7.84 16.71 19.35
CA GLU A 72 -9.13 16.03 19.28
C GLU A 72 -9.21 15.15 18.05
N ILE A 73 -8.92 15.71 16.87
CA ILE A 73 -8.99 14.98 15.61
C ILE A 73 -7.93 13.88 15.56
N SER A 74 -6.72 14.11 16.09
CA SER A 74 -5.69 13.06 16.23
C SER A 74 -6.14 11.90 17.13
N ARG A 75 -7.04 12.15 18.09
CA ARG A 75 -7.58 11.11 18.98
C ARG A 75 -8.66 10.32 18.26
N LYS A 76 -9.64 11.03 17.67
CA LYS A 76 -10.71 10.45 16.86
C LYS A 76 -10.15 9.59 15.71
N MET A 77 -9.10 10.07 15.04
CA MET A 77 -8.42 9.32 13.98
C MET A 77 -7.84 7.99 14.49
N ARG A 78 -7.24 7.97 15.69
CA ARG A 78 -6.71 6.72 16.28
C ARG A 78 -7.81 5.78 16.74
N GLU A 79 -8.90 6.30 17.28
CA GLU A 79 -10.07 5.51 17.69
C GLU A 79 -10.72 4.85 16.48
N MET A 80 -11.01 5.62 15.42
CA MET A 80 -11.56 5.09 14.17
C MET A 80 -10.61 4.11 13.48
N LYS A 81 -9.31 4.39 13.47
CA LYS A 81 -8.31 3.45 12.93
C LYS A 81 -8.38 2.11 13.67
N ARG A 82 -8.49 2.14 15.00
CA ARG A 82 -8.59 0.93 15.82
C ARG A 82 -9.88 0.16 15.52
N GLU A 83 -11.01 0.84 15.36
CA GLU A 83 -12.28 0.22 14.97
C GLU A 83 -12.18 -0.45 13.59
N LEU A 84 -11.54 0.23 12.63
CA LEU A 84 -11.29 -0.30 11.30
C LEU A 84 -10.34 -1.51 11.31
N ASP A 85 -9.27 -1.46 12.10
CA ASP A 85 -8.29 -2.54 12.21
C ASP A 85 -8.83 -3.76 13.01
N LEU A 86 -9.88 -3.58 13.82
CA LEU A 86 -10.55 -4.67 14.56
C LEU A 86 -11.68 -5.34 13.77
N ASN A 87 -12.10 -4.78 12.63
CA ASN A 87 -13.13 -5.39 11.81
C ASN A 87 -12.56 -6.57 11.02
N ASP A 88 -13.11 -7.77 11.22
CA ASP A 88 -12.62 -9.00 10.61
C ASP A 88 -12.60 -8.94 9.08
N LYS A 89 -13.60 -8.31 8.45
CA LYS A 89 -13.68 -8.18 6.98
C LYS A 89 -12.64 -7.24 6.42
N VAL A 90 -12.34 -6.16 7.13
CA VAL A 90 -11.25 -5.26 6.77
C VAL A 90 -9.91 -5.96 6.92
N ALA A 91 -9.71 -6.72 8.01
CA ALA A 91 -8.48 -7.47 8.24
C ALA A 91 -8.25 -8.57 7.18
N GLU A 92 -9.28 -9.35 6.85
CA GLU A 92 -9.28 -10.36 5.78
C GLU A 92 -8.91 -9.73 4.43
N PHE A 93 -9.54 -8.59 4.09
CA PHE A 93 -9.25 -7.86 2.86
C PHE A 93 -7.81 -7.34 2.80
N LYS A 94 -7.32 -6.67 3.86
CA LYS A 94 -5.94 -6.16 3.91
C LYS A 94 -4.90 -7.28 3.81
N LYS A 95 -5.20 -8.45 4.38
CA LYS A 95 -4.34 -9.62 4.26
C LYS A 95 -4.27 -10.09 2.80
N ALA A 96 -5.42 -10.27 2.15
CA ALA A 96 -5.48 -10.66 0.73
C ALA A 96 -4.82 -9.62 -0.20
N GLU A 97 -4.96 -8.33 0.12
CA GLU A 97 -4.28 -7.24 -0.59
C GLU A 97 -2.76 -7.34 -0.45
N THR A 98 -2.26 -7.62 0.76
CA THR A 98 -0.81 -7.77 1.02
C THR A 98 -0.24 -9.00 0.30
N GLU A 99 -0.99 -10.12 0.26
CA GLU A 99 -0.60 -11.32 -0.47
C GLU A 99 -0.51 -11.06 -1.98
N LEU A 100 -1.49 -10.36 -2.56
CA LEU A 100 -1.46 -9.98 -3.97
C LEU A 100 -0.31 -9.02 -4.27
N GLN A 101 -0.07 -8.03 -3.41
CA GLN A 101 1.05 -7.10 -3.57
C GLN A 101 2.40 -7.84 -3.52
N SER A 102 2.55 -8.80 -2.60
CA SER A 102 3.79 -9.60 -2.49
C SER A 102 4.06 -10.38 -3.77
N LEU A 103 3.02 -10.98 -4.37
CA LEU A 103 3.14 -11.66 -5.67
C LEU A 103 3.60 -10.70 -6.78
N LEU A 104 3.05 -9.48 -6.82
CA LEU A 104 3.46 -8.47 -7.81
C LEU A 104 4.90 -7.99 -7.59
N ASP A 105 5.31 -7.85 -6.33
CA ASP A 105 6.67 -7.46 -5.97
C ASP A 105 7.67 -8.54 -6.38
N GLU A 106 7.38 -9.82 -6.12
CA GLU A 106 8.20 -10.96 -6.53
C GLU A 106 8.40 -10.99 -8.05
N ILE A 107 7.31 -10.87 -8.83
CA ILE A 107 7.38 -10.81 -10.29
C ILE A 107 8.23 -9.61 -10.75
N SER A 108 8.09 -8.46 -10.10
CA SER A 108 8.86 -7.26 -10.43
C SER A 108 10.36 -7.45 -10.19
N ILE A 109 10.74 -8.12 -9.09
CA ILE A 109 12.12 -8.46 -8.78
C ILE A 109 12.67 -9.47 -9.81
N GLU A 110 11.92 -10.52 -10.14
CA GLU A 110 12.33 -11.51 -11.13
C GLU A 110 12.58 -10.87 -12.50
N LEU A 111 11.68 -10.00 -12.96
CA LEU A 111 11.85 -9.26 -14.21
C LEU A 111 13.06 -8.32 -14.16
N GLY A 112 13.25 -7.59 -13.06
CA GLY A 112 14.38 -6.66 -12.89
C GLY A 112 15.72 -7.38 -12.93
N THR A 113 15.84 -8.48 -12.18
CA THR A 113 17.06 -9.31 -12.10
C THR A 113 17.37 -10.03 -13.41
N ALA A 114 16.35 -10.49 -14.15
CA ALA A 114 16.53 -11.10 -15.47
C ALA A 114 17.07 -10.11 -16.51
N VAL A 115 16.77 -8.82 -16.37
CA VAL A 115 17.30 -7.76 -17.25
C VAL A 115 18.70 -7.31 -16.79
N SER A 116 18.92 -7.17 -15.49
CA SER A 116 20.21 -6.81 -14.91
C SER A 116 20.25 -7.05 -13.40
N GLU A 117 21.26 -7.78 -12.94
CA GLU A 117 21.51 -8.04 -11.50
C GLU A 117 21.78 -6.76 -10.69
N HIS A 118 22.04 -5.63 -11.34
CA HIS A 118 22.35 -4.35 -10.69
C HIS A 118 21.19 -3.35 -10.68
N VAL A 119 20.05 -3.68 -11.31
CA VAL A 119 18.88 -2.79 -11.33
C VAL A 119 18.11 -2.92 -10.02
N LYS A 120 17.98 -1.81 -9.30
CA LYS A 120 17.15 -1.72 -8.09
C LYS A 120 15.68 -1.59 -8.49
N VAL A 121 14.86 -2.56 -8.06
CA VAL A 121 13.42 -2.53 -8.25
C VAL A 121 12.77 -1.96 -6.99
N PRO A 122 12.16 -0.76 -7.03
CA PRO A 122 11.46 -0.23 -5.88
C PRO A 122 10.15 -1.01 -5.71
N THR A 123 10.14 -1.96 -4.77
CA THR A 123 8.95 -2.77 -4.47
C THR A 123 8.04 -2.11 -3.42
N GLY A 124 8.45 -0.97 -2.85
CA GLY A 124 7.69 -0.30 -1.78
C GLY A 124 7.64 -1.09 -0.47
N ASN A 125 8.29 -2.27 -0.42
CA ASN A 125 8.40 -3.13 0.74
C ASN A 125 9.85 -3.07 1.27
N PRO A 126 10.06 -2.56 2.50
CA PRO A 126 11.40 -2.40 3.07
C PRO A 126 12.16 -3.73 3.27
N TYR A 127 11.47 -4.87 3.21
CA TYR A 127 12.09 -6.19 3.29
C TYR A 127 12.96 -6.50 2.05
N PHE A 128 12.52 -6.07 0.87
CA PHE A 128 13.22 -6.34 -0.39
C PHE A 128 14.24 -5.27 -0.76
N ASP A 129 14.06 -4.02 -0.28
CA ASP A 129 15.06 -2.95 -0.41
C ASP A 129 16.36 -3.26 0.36
N GLY A 130 16.33 -4.20 1.30
CA GLY A 130 17.47 -4.61 2.12
C GLY A 130 18.44 -5.61 1.47
N LEU A 131 18.08 -6.21 0.33
CA LEU A 131 18.93 -7.24 -0.32
C LEU A 131 20.19 -6.66 -0.99
N SER A 132 20.29 -5.34 -1.07
CA SER A 132 21.49 -4.60 -1.50
C SER A 132 22.01 -3.74 -0.34
N SER A 133 22.77 -4.35 0.58
CA SER A 133 23.35 -3.70 1.75
C SER A 133 24.11 -2.38 1.41
N CYS A 134 24.04 -1.42 2.34
CA CYS A 134 24.66 -0.08 2.36
C CYS A 134 23.87 1.05 1.67
N GLY A 135 22.93 1.64 2.41
CA GLY A 135 22.26 2.89 2.06
C GLY A 135 21.44 3.43 3.22
N GLY A 136 22.12 3.78 4.32
CA GLY A 136 21.51 4.36 5.51
C GLY A 136 20.59 5.53 5.17
N GLY A 137 19.35 5.44 5.66
CA GLY A 137 18.36 6.49 5.50
C GLY A 137 18.79 7.80 6.17
N CYS A 138 18.62 8.90 5.44
CA CYS A 138 18.38 10.23 5.99
C CYS A 138 17.76 11.09 4.89
N GLY A 139 16.47 10.87 4.64
CA GLY A 139 15.64 11.63 3.71
C GLY A 139 14.34 12.08 4.38
N SER A 140 14.40 12.46 5.65
CA SER A 140 13.32 13.16 6.33
C SER A 140 13.91 14.41 6.93
N GLY A 141 13.66 15.54 6.28
CA GLY A 141 13.94 16.88 6.79
C GLY A 141 13.06 17.20 8.00
N GLY A 142 13.33 16.54 9.12
CA GLY A 142 12.73 16.78 10.42
C GLY A 142 13.78 16.56 11.49
N GLY A 143 14.21 17.65 12.14
CA GLY A 143 15.26 17.63 13.15
C GLY A 143 14.94 16.65 14.29
N CYS A 144 15.73 15.59 14.42
CA CYS A 144 15.70 14.67 15.54
C CYS A 144 16.26 15.36 16.78
N GLY A 145 15.37 15.95 17.59
CA GLY A 145 15.69 16.52 18.89
C GLY A 145 15.71 15.46 19.99
N CYS A 146 16.78 14.68 20.08
CA CYS A 146 17.04 13.86 21.27
C CYS A 146 17.56 14.76 22.39
N LYS A 147 16.75 14.97 23.43
CA LYS A 147 17.26 15.33 24.76
C LYS A 147 17.12 14.10 25.65
N VAL A 148 18.26 13.53 25.99
CA VAL A 148 18.41 12.59 27.09
C VAL A 148 18.39 13.39 28.40
N SER A 149 17.47 13.05 29.29
CA SER A 149 17.53 13.26 30.74
C SER A 149 16.71 12.17 31.38
#